data_AF-A0AAU2L904-F1
#
_entry.id   AF-A0AAU2L904-F1
#
_cell.length_a   1.000
_cell.length_b   1.000
_cell.length_c   1.000
_cell.angle_alpha   90.00
_cell.angle_beta   90.00
_cell.angle_gamma   90.00
#
_symmetry.space_group_name_H-M   'P 1'
#
loop_
_entity.id
_entity.type
_entity.pdbx_description
1 polymer ?
#
loop_
_entity_poly.entity_id
_entity_poly.type
_entity_poly.pdbx_seq_one_letter_code
_entity_poly.pdbx_strand_id
1 'polypeptide(L)'
;MSVPMPAAAARLLPTFDESRLVDELRALRETTWGQQRPYDADVLPSAGIDWRCLSLRSLGGDGARTDPGGPGAESFADTPWLERVPYPGEVLKTVPGSLRAARLMALGMGVRSVDHFDTKCGPAWGVARLHVPITTNPGALLVLDGVKHS
;
A
#
# COMPACT_ATOMS: atom_id res chain seq x y z
N MET A 1 -19.94 -19.75 19.71
CA MET A 1 -19.14 -20.46 18.70
C MET A 1 -18.05 -19.51 18.25
N SER A 2 -16.78 -19.92 18.29
CA SER A 2 -15.68 -19.11 17.75
C SER A 2 -15.75 -19.18 16.23
N VAL A 3 -15.92 -18.04 15.56
CA VAL A 3 -15.80 -17.98 14.10
C VAL A 3 -14.32 -18.20 13.79
N PRO A 4 -13.94 -19.20 12.97
CA PRO A 4 -12.55 -19.41 12.61
C PRO A 4 -12.01 -18.15 11.93
N MET A 5 -10.85 -17.67 12.39
CA MET A 5 -10.21 -16.52 11.78
C MET A 5 -9.76 -16.86 10.34
N PRO A 6 -9.90 -15.92 9.39
CA PRO A 6 -9.36 -16.11 8.05
C PRO A 6 -7.86 -16.39 8.09
N ALA A 7 -7.34 -17.04 7.05
CA ALA A 7 -5.90 -17.18 6.86
C ALA A 7 -5.19 -15.81 6.89
N ALA A 8 -3.96 -15.76 7.40
CA ALA A 8 -3.17 -14.53 7.52
C ALA A 8 -2.94 -13.80 6.18
N ALA A 9 -2.95 -14.56 5.07
CA ALA A 9 -2.94 -14.04 3.72
C ALA A 9 -3.72 -14.96 2.76
N ALA A 10 -4.23 -14.37 1.68
CA ALA A 10 -4.84 -15.09 0.57
C ALA A 10 -4.49 -14.40 -0.74
N ARG A 11 -4.22 -15.20 -1.79
CA ARG A 11 -4.12 -14.68 -3.16
C ARG A 11 -5.52 -14.49 -3.71
N LEU A 12 -5.83 -13.27 -4.16
CA LEU A 12 -7.11 -12.98 -4.78
C LEU A 12 -7.10 -13.36 -6.27
N LEU A 13 -8.30 -13.63 -6.80
CA LEU A 13 -8.52 -14.07 -8.18
C LEU A 13 -8.37 -12.99 -9.27
N PRO A 14 -8.71 -11.71 -9.04
CA PRO A 14 -8.64 -10.69 -10.09
C PRO A 14 -7.23 -10.55 -10.69
N THR A 15 -7.18 -10.37 -12.00
CA THR A 15 -5.99 -10.05 -12.77
C THR A 15 -6.14 -8.67 -13.39
N PHE A 16 -5.04 -7.94 -13.52
CA PHE A 16 -5.02 -6.61 -14.11
C PHE A 16 -4.07 -6.61 -15.32
N ASP A 17 -4.39 -5.79 -16.32
CA ASP A 17 -3.48 -5.44 -17.42
C ASP A 17 -2.15 -4.86 -16.90
N GLU A 18 -1.10 -5.68 -16.93
CA GLU A 18 0.24 -5.31 -16.50
C GLU A 18 0.80 -4.12 -17.29
N SER A 19 0.56 -4.09 -18.60
CA SER A 19 1.15 -3.08 -19.48
C SER A 19 0.65 -1.67 -19.12
N ARG A 20 -0.67 -1.54 -18.90
CA ARG A 20 -1.29 -0.29 -18.47
C ARG A 20 -0.78 0.17 -17.10
N LEU A 21 -0.62 -0.76 -16.13
CA LEU A 21 -0.07 -0.42 -14.81
C LEU A 21 1.37 0.08 -14.92
N VAL A 22 2.20 -0.59 -15.71
CA VAL A 22 3.61 -0.24 -15.88
C VAL A 22 3.77 1.09 -16.63
N ASP A 23 2.97 1.34 -17.65
CA ASP A 23 3.05 2.58 -18.44
C ASP A 23 2.63 3.82 -17.62
N GLU A 24 1.56 3.71 -16.85
CA GLU A 24 1.13 4.80 -15.98
C GLU A 24 2.07 4.99 -14.78
N LEU A 25 2.66 3.90 -14.25
CA LEU A 25 3.74 4.00 -13.27
C LEU A 25 4.96 4.74 -13.84
N ARG A 26 5.30 4.52 -15.11
CA ARG A 26 6.38 5.26 -15.79
C ARG A 26 6.08 6.75 -15.88
N ALA A 27 4.82 7.13 -16.14
CA ALA A 27 4.40 8.54 -16.20
C ALA A 27 4.58 9.29 -14.87
N LEU A 28 4.68 8.58 -13.74
CA LEU A 28 4.95 9.15 -12.41
C LEU A 28 6.44 9.24 -12.06
N ARG A 29 7.36 8.76 -12.91
CA ARG A 29 8.81 8.68 -12.58
C ARG A 29 9.49 10.03 -12.36
N GLU A 30 9.03 11.07 -13.04
CA GLU A 30 9.56 12.44 -12.88
C GLU A 30 9.08 13.11 -11.59
N THR A 31 8.15 12.48 -10.87
CA THR A 31 7.62 13.00 -9.60
C THR A 31 8.54 12.60 -8.46
N THR A 32 8.78 13.50 -7.52
CA THR A 32 9.45 13.16 -6.26
C THR A 32 8.49 12.38 -5.37
N TRP A 33 8.76 11.08 -5.16
CA TRP A 33 8.00 10.25 -4.23
C TRP A 33 8.50 10.51 -2.80
N GLY A 34 7.59 10.68 -1.86
CA GLY A 34 7.93 10.94 -0.46
C GLY A 34 8.52 9.70 0.20
N GLN A 35 9.38 9.89 1.21
CA GLN A 35 9.82 8.76 2.04
C GLN A 35 8.61 8.15 2.79
N GLN A 36 8.59 6.83 2.90
CA GLN A 36 7.59 6.12 3.68
C GLN A 36 7.66 6.58 5.15
N ARG A 37 6.54 7.10 5.66
CA ARG A 37 6.38 7.45 7.08
C ARG A 37 5.47 6.42 7.77
N PRO A 38 5.89 5.77 8.86
CA PRO A 38 4.99 4.97 9.68
C PRO A 38 3.96 5.90 10.36
N TYR A 39 2.80 5.35 10.72
CA TYR A 39 1.79 6.09 11.48
C TYR A 39 2.28 6.43 12.90
N ASP A 40 3.03 5.50 13.52
CA ASP A 40 3.74 5.70 14.79
C ASP A 40 5.21 6.01 14.49
N ALA A 41 5.66 7.23 14.82
CA ALA A 41 6.95 7.80 14.38
C ALA A 41 8.21 7.07 14.92
N ASP A 42 8.07 6.13 15.85
CA ASP A 42 9.18 5.48 16.54
C ASP A 42 9.70 4.19 15.86
N VAL A 43 9.13 3.78 14.72
CA VAL A 43 9.37 2.42 14.18
C VAL A 43 10.50 2.31 13.15
N LEU A 44 10.99 3.39 12.54
CA LEU A 44 12.11 3.33 11.57
C LEU A 44 13.01 4.57 11.61
N PRO A 45 14.35 4.43 11.61
CA PRO A 45 15.24 5.51 11.22
C PRO A 45 14.97 5.90 9.76
N SER A 46 14.54 7.14 9.53
CA SER A 46 14.26 7.70 8.19
C SER A 46 15.52 7.84 7.31
N ALA A 47 16.71 7.59 7.87
CA ALA A 47 17.98 7.72 7.18
C ALA A 47 18.42 6.37 6.57
N GLY A 48 18.46 6.29 5.24
CA GLY A 48 19.15 5.22 4.51
C GLY A 48 18.28 4.13 3.88
N ILE A 49 16.96 4.17 4.07
CA ILE A 49 16.04 3.22 3.44
C ILE A 49 15.43 3.86 2.20
N ASP A 50 15.73 3.32 1.01
CA ASP A 50 15.09 3.73 -0.24
C ASP A 50 13.68 3.13 -0.34
N TRP A 51 12.81 3.55 0.57
CA TRP A 51 11.40 3.20 0.58
C TRP A 51 10.58 4.46 0.32
N ARG A 52 10.06 4.55 -0.89
CA ARG A 52 9.29 5.71 -1.34
C ARG A 52 7.83 5.36 -1.53
N CYS A 53 6.97 6.33 -1.24
CA CYS A 53 5.54 6.22 -1.39
C CYS A 53 4.96 7.43 -2.10
N LEU A 54 3.93 7.17 -2.91
CA LEU A 54 3.10 8.18 -3.54
C LEU A 54 1.64 7.81 -3.30
N SER A 55 0.94 8.64 -2.53
CA SER A 55 -0.45 8.37 -2.14
C SER A 55 -1.40 8.66 -3.28
N LEU A 56 -2.22 7.68 -3.64
CA LEU A 56 -3.32 7.80 -4.59
C LEU A 56 -4.64 8.15 -3.89
N ARG A 57 -4.76 7.74 -2.62
CA ARG A 57 -5.88 8.05 -1.73
C ARG A 57 -5.38 8.16 -0.30
N SER A 58 -5.77 9.20 0.42
CA SER A 58 -5.30 9.48 1.79
C SER A 58 -6.36 10.25 2.59
N LEU A 59 -6.11 10.44 3.89
CA LEU A 59 -6.94 11.33 4.71
C LEU A 59 -6.93 12.75 4.11
N GLY A 60 -8.11 13.30 3.85
CA GLY A 60 -8.28 14.62 3.24
C GLY A 60 -7.88 14.72 1.75
N GLY A 61 -7.42 13.63 1.13
CA GLY A 61 -6.88 13.68 -0.24
C GLY A 61 -5.49 14.33 -0.33
N ASP A 62 -4.78 14.43 0.79
CA ASP A 62 -3.43 14.98 0.84
C ASP A 62 -2.42 14.07 0.11
N GLY A 63 -1.97 14.54 -1.06
CA GLY A 63 -0.97 13.84 -1.89
C GLY A 63 0.44 13.81 -1.31
N ALA A 64 0.73 14.58 -0.26
CA ALA A 64 2.02 14.59 0.44
C ALA A 64 2.09 13.58 1.58
N ARG A 65 0.95 13.02 2.03
CA ARG A 65 0.94 11.95 3.04
C ARG A 65 1.58 10.68 2.48
N THR A 66 2.35 10.01 3.32
CA THR A 66 2.92 8.69 3.02
C THR A 66 2.51 7.63 4.05
N ASP A 67 1.88 8.04 5.15
CA ASP A 67 1.27 7.15 6.14
C ASP A 67 -0.07 6.59 5.64
N PRO A 68 -0.51 5.42 6.16
CA PRO A 68 -1.81 4.84 5.81
C PRO A 68 -3.01 5.56 6.47
N GLY A 69 -2.77 6.59 7.28
CA GLY A 69 -3.78 7.22 8.13
C GLY A 69 -4.19 6.39 9.34
N GLY A 70 -4.91 7.03 10.26
CA GLY A 70 -5.39 6.44 11.51
C GLY A 70 -6.91 6.54 11.68
N PRO A 71 -7.45 6.09 12.82
CA PRO A 71 -8.80 6.42 13.22
C PRO A 71 -8.92 7.94 13.42
N GLY A 72 -9.87 8.59 12.75
CA GLY A 72 -10.07 10.04 12.82
C GLY A 72 -11.39 10.44 12.18
N ALA A 73 -11.79 11.70 12.40
CA ALA A 73 -13.01 12.26 11.82
C ALA A 73 -12.86 12.65 10.34
N GLU A 74 -11.62 12.78 9.87
CA GLU A 74 -11.32 13.13 8.49
C GLU A 74 -11.62 11.96 7.56
N SER A 75 -12.26 12.25 6.43
CA SER A 75 -12.60 11.24 5.42
C SER A 75 -11.41 10.96 4.50
N PHE A 76 -11.33 9.74 3.99
CA PHE A 76 -10.39 9.40 2.93
C PHE A 76 -10.90 9.93 1.58
N ALA A 77 -10.02 10.55 0.80
CA ALA A 77 -10.32 11.08 -0.52
C ALA A 77 -9.16 10.82 -1.48
N ASP A 78 -9.46 10.86 -2.78
CA ASP A 78 -8.47 10.69 -3.83
C ASP A 78 -7.49 11.86 -3.80
N THR A 79 -6.23 11.59 -4.08
CA THR A 79 -5.21 12.64 -4.20
C THR A 79 -5.14 13.14 -5.64
N PRO A 80 -4.54 14.32 -5.90
CA PRO A 80 -4.32 14.80 -7.27
C PRO A 80 -3.48 13.84 -8.13
N TRP A 81 -2.73 12.92 -7.51
CA TRP A 81 -1.94 11.95 -8.27
C TRP A 81 -2.79 10.91 -8.98
N LEU A 82 -4.00 10.60 -8.48
CA LEU A 82 -4.87 9.60 -9.10
C LEU A 82 -5.33 10.02 -10.50
N GLU A 83 -5.47 11.33 -10.76
CA GLU A 83 -5.81 11.87 -12.07
C GLU A 83 -4.75 11.56 -13.14
N ARG A 84 -3.49 11.35 -12.72
CA ARG A 84 -2.38 11.02 -13.62
C ARG A 84 -2.28 9.53 -13.93
N VAL A 85 -2.99 8.70 -13.18
CA VAL A 85 -2.96 7.23 -13.30
C VAL A 85 -4.39 6.66 -13.32
N PRO A 86 -5.13 6.87 -14.43
CA PRO A 86 -6.52 6.44 -14.51
C PRO A 86 -6.70 4.93 -14.39
N TYR A 87 -5.74 4.10 -14.81
CA TYR A 87 -5.85 2.66 -14.71
C TYR A 87 -5.73 2.11 -13.27
N PRO A 88 -4.77 2.53 -12.42
CA PRO A 88 -4.87 2.34 -10.97
C PRO A 88 -6.20 2.82 -10.40
N GLY A 89 -6.75 3.93 -10.88
CA GLY A 89 -8.11 4.37 -10.52
C GLY A 89 -9.20 3.36 -10.86
N GLU A 90 -9.16 2.73 -12.03
CA GLU A 90 -10.04 1.61 -12.39
C GLU A 90 -9.84 0.41 -11.46
N VAL A 91 -8.59 0.03 -11.17
CA VAL A 91 -8.25 -1.08 -10.27
C VAL A 91 -8.82 -0.86 -8.87
N LEU A 92 -8.66 0.34 -8.30
CA LEU A 92 -9.17 0.68 -6.97
C LEU A 92 -10.69 0.56 -6.88
N LYS A 93 -11.42 0.89 -7.97
CA LYS A 93 -12.89 0.75 -8.03
C LYS A 93 -13.37 -0.70 -8.05
N THR A 94 -12.49 -1.67 -8.33
CA THR A 94 -12.83 -3.10 -8.26
C THR A 94 -12.83 -3.65 -6.83
N VAL A 95 -12.23 -2.93 -5.87
CA VAL A 95 -12.16 -3.38 -4.48
C VAL A 95 -13.52 -3.17 -3.82
N PRO A 96 -14.17 -4.24 -3.30
CA PRO A 96 -15.47 -4.11 -2.66
C PRO A 96 -15.36 -3.37 -1.32
N GLY A 97 -16.34 -2.52 -1.03
CA GLY A 97 -16.45 -1.79 0.24
C GLY A 97 -15.72 -0.45 0.25
N SER A 98 -15.46 0.07 1.46
CA SER A 98 -14.85 1.39 1.64
C SER A 98 -13.33 1.32 1.51
N LEU A 99 -12.79 1.99 0.49
CA LEU A 99 -11.36 2.18 0.34
C LEU A 99 -10.86 3.29 1.27
N ARG A 100 -9.93 2.94 2.16
CA ARG A 100 -9.23 3.88 3.06
C ARG A 100 -8.06 4.52 2.29
N ALA A 101 -6.83 4.18 2.63
CA ALA A 101 -5.65 4.64 1.92
C ALA A 101 -5.29 3.73 0.74
N ALA A 102 -4.76 4.33 -0.33
CA ALA A 102 -4.14 3.65 -1.45
C ALA A 102 -2.85 4.38 -1.82
N ARG A 103 -1.77 3.63 -2.03
CA ARG A 103 -0.44 4.20 -2.29
C ARG A 103 0.38 3.29 -3.19
N LEU A 104 1.17 3.90 -4.06
CA LEU A 104 2.24 3.21 -4.74
C LEU A 104 3.46 3.19 -3.82
N MET A 105 4.15 2.06 -3.79
CA MET A 105 5.31 1.84 -2.91
C MET A 105 6.46 1.29 -3.73
N ALA A 106 7.62 1.94 -3.63
CA ALA A 106 8.86 1.52 -4.26
C ALA A 106 9.88 1.19 -3.17
N LEU A 107 10.42 -0.03 -3.19
CA LEU A 107 11.50 -0.48 -2.31
C LEU A 107 12.77 -0.64 -3.14
N GLY A 108 13.83 0.04 -2.73
CA GLY A 108 15.16 -0.08 -3.30
C GLY A 108 15.84 -1.40 -2.94
N MET A 109 16.97 -1.67 -3.60
CA MET A 109 17.72 -2.91 -3.40
C MET A 109 18.22 -3.03 -1.95
N GLY A 110 18.06 -4.22 -1.34
CA GLY A 110 18.52 -4.50 0.02
C GLY A 110 17.67 -3.88 1.13
N VAL A 111 16.60 -3.15 0.78
CA VAL A 111 15.67 -2.59 1.76
C VAL A 111 14.86 -3.71 2.42
N ARG A 112 14.84 -3.73 3.75
CA ARG A 112 14.00 -4.60 4.57
C ARG A 112 13.28 -3.77 5.65
N SER A 113 11.99 -4.02 5.83
CA SER A 113 11.24 -3.52 6.99
C SER A 113 11.63 -4.30 8.24
N VAL A 114 11.67 -3.62 9.40
CA VAL A 114 11.72 -4.30 10.69
C VAL A 114 10.43 -5.10 10.87
N ASP A 115 10.52 -6.26 11.51
CA ASP A 115 9.34 -7.07 11.83
C ASP A 115 8.46 -6.26 12.80
N HIS A 116 7.19 -6.10 12.45
CA HIS A 116 6.23 -5.29 13.21
C HIS A 116 4.81 -5.82 13.01
N PHE A 117 3.90 -5.35 13.85
CA PHE A 117 2.47 -5.49 13.65
C PHE A 117 1.86 -4.10 13.49
N ASP A 118 0.91 -3.96 12.57
CA ASP A 118 0.17 -2.72 12.43
C ASP A 118 -0.94 -2.62 13.47
N THR A 119 -1.01 -1.48 14.15
CA THR A 119 -2.07 -1.17 15.10
C THR A 119 -3.45 -1.19 14.41
N LYS A 120 -4.40 -1.96 14.97
CA LYS A 120 -5.79 -2.05 14.48
C LYS A 120 -5.92 -2.43 13.00
N CYS A 121 -5.07 -3.34 12.54
CA CYS A 121 -5.12 -3.91 11.20
C CYS A 121 -5.66 -5.35 11.24
N GLY A 122 -6.22 -5.82 10.11
CA GLY A 122 -6.65 -7.20 9.92
C GLY A 122 -8.14 -7.46 10.17
N PRO A 123 -8.62 -8.69 9.88
CA PRO A 123 -10.05 -9.03 9.89
C PRO A 123 -10.75 -8.76 11.21
N ALA A 124 -10.05 -8.89 12.34
CA ALA A 124 -10.59 -8.61 13.67
C ALA A 124 -11.01 -7.12 13.86
N TRP A 125 -10.45 -6.22 13.06
CA TRP A 125 -10.78 -4.79 13.06
C TRP A 125 -11.61 -4.39 11.83
N GLY A 126 -12.07 -5.35 11.03
CA GLY A 126 -12.83 -5.08 9.80
C GLY A 126 -11.99 -4.47 8.68
N VAL A 127 -10.66 -4.65 8.71
CA VAL A 127 -9.74 -4.05 7.74
C VAL A 127 -8.94 -5.15 7.05
N ALA A 128 -8.82 -5.07 5.72
CA ALA A 128 -7.87 -5.85 4.96
C ALA A 128 -6.85 -4.92 4.29
N ARG A 129 -5.60 -5.37 4.19
CA ARG A 129 -4.57 -4.71 3.37
C ARG A 129 -4.32 -5.53 2.13
N LEU A 130 -4.49 -4.90 0.97
CA LEU A 130 -4.27 -5.52 -0.32
C LEU A 130 -2.94 -5.03 -0.89
N HIS A 131 -2.16 -5.94 -1.46
CA HIS A 131 -0.96 -5.61 -2.21
C HIS A 131 -1.12 -6.11 -3.64
N VAL A 132 -0.86 -5.23 -4.61
CA VAL A 132 -0.81 -5.56 -6.03
C VAL A 132 0.61 -5.28 -6.51
N PRO A 133 1.46 -6.31 -6.65
CA PRO A 133 2.79 -6.12 -7.24
C PRO A 133 2.65 -5.65 -8.69
N ILE A 134 3.24 -4.49 -9.01
CA ILE A 134 3.26 -3.95 -10.38
C ILE A 134 4.56 -4.32 -11.08
N THR A 135 5.69 -3.98 -10.46
CA THR A 135 7.02 -4.41 -10.87
C THR A 135 7.70 -5.08 -9.69
N THR A 136 8.20 -6.30 -9.86
CA THR A 136 8.83 -7.08 -8.80
C THR A 136 9.99 -7.91 -9.34
N ASN A 137 10.69 -8.62 -8.47
CA ASN A 137 11.73 -9.59 -8.82
C ASN A 137 11.70 -10.78 -7.84
N PRO A 138 12.33 -11.93 -8.16
CA PRO A 138 12.31 -13.11 -7.29
C PRO A 138 12.88 -12.90 -5.86
N GLY A 139 13.65 -11.83 -5.63
CA GLY A 139 14.20 -11.48 -4.32
C GLY A 139 13.27 -10.60 -3.47
N ALA A 140 12.18 -10.07 -4.02
CA ALA A 140 11.19 -9.29 -3.28
C ALA A 140 10.21 -10.24 -2.58
N LEU A 141 10.19 -10.20 -1.25
CA LEU A 141 9.40 -11.11 -0.42
C LEU A 141 8.60 -10.32 0.62
N LEU A 142 7.35 -10.72 0.82
CA LEU A 142 6.55 -10.37 1.98
C LEU A 142 6.58 -11.53 2.97
N VAL A 143 6.89 -11.27 4.24
CA VAL A 143 6.88 -12.28 5.30
C VAL A 143 5.78 -11.95 6.30
N LEU A 144 4.83 -12.86 6.49
CA LEU A 144 3.73 -12.75 7.45
C LEU A 144 3.78 -13.94 8.39
N ASP A 145 3.89 -13.70 9.70
CA ASP A 145 3.99 -14.76 10.73
C ASP A 145 5.04 -15.85 10.39
N GLY A 146 6.17 -15.43 9.81
CA GLY A 146 7.26 -16.32 9.38
C GLY A 146 7.04 -17.02 8.03
N VAL A 147 5.87 -16.87 7.41
CA VAL A 147 5.53 -17.43 6.09
C VAL A 147 5.93 -16.46 4.98
N LYS A 148 6.67 -16.95 3.99
CA LYS A 148 7.10 -16.16 2.82
C LYS A 148 6.02 -16.15 1.74
N HIS A 149 5.77 -14.97 1.19
CA HIS A 149 4.88 -14.70 0.07
C HIS A 149 5.65 -13.93 -1.01
N SER A 150 5.48 -14.34 -2.27
CA SER A 150 6.11 -13.74 -3.46
C SER A 150 5.11 -13.61 -4.58
#